data_AF-A0A1F4PG75-F1
#
_entry.id   AF-A0A1F4PG75-F1
#
_cell.length_a   1.000
_cell.length_b   1.000
_cell.length_c   1.000
_cell.angle_alpha   90.00
_cell.angle_beta   90.00
_cell.angle_gamma   90.00
#
_symmetry.space_group_name_H-M   'P 1'
#
loop_
_entity.id
_entity.type
_entity.pdbx_description
1 polymer ?
#
loop_
_entity_poly.entity_id
_entity_poly.type
_entity_poly.pdbx_seq_one_letter_code
_entity_poly.pdbx_strand_id
1 'polypeptide(L)'
;MSHTAHQSTEDQAWEALTQLRCWLEDRILGQPTGSWLIHHREPAALAQWCRSHAPNLPPAQALHTWHELAHALAPATHHLDLLDTNPVQQAAALQALALALANDINFAQRPTWLGQGAETGPWTRLRHRNKTTAAATAWTRLSARWTELMEIAAIQPHTPAQHMPDVLASGAQQVGEGQAIAWCEMARGLLLHWVQLDAQGQVADYRVLAPTEWNFHPQGVLAKALSTLAPQDTASALALAAAFDACVDCQVSTPTSPETPHA
;
A
#
# COMPACT_ATOMS: atom_id res chain seq x y z
N MET A 1 23.14 -17.37 14.21
CA MET A 1 23.24 -15.91 14.23
C MET A 1 21.96 -15.38 14.85
N SER A 2 22.02 -14.95 16.11
CA SER A 2 20.86 -14.43 16.82
C SER A 2 20.60 -13.02 16.28
N HIS A 3 19.61 -12.86 15.40
CA HIS A 3 19.07 -11.53 15.10
C HIS A 3 18.31 -11.08 16.35
N THR A 4 19.02 -10.48 17.31
CA THR A 4 18.38 -9.58 18.27
C THR A 4 17.92 -8.37 17.49
N ALA A 5 16.69 -8.43 16.96
CA ALA A 5 15.98 -7.23 16.57
C ALA A 5 15.94 -6.36 17.82
N HIS A 6 16.70 -5.26 17.84
CA HIS A 6 16.54 -4.25 18.88
C HIS A 6 15.10 -3.77 18.76
N GLN A 7 14.25 -4.19 19.70
CA GLN A 7 12.90 -3.65 19.82
C GLN A 7 13.08 -2.16 20.11
N SER A 8 12.73 -1.32 19.14
CA SER A 8 12.67 0.12 19.34
C SER A 8 11.69 0.40 20.46
N THR A 9 12.10 1.16 21.48
CA THR A 9 11.16 1.59 22.52
C THR A 9 10.14 2.55 21.93
N GLU A 10 8.99 2.70 22.59
CA GLU A 10 7.96 3.68 22.18
C GLU A 10 8.56 5.09 22.07
N ASP A 11 9.39 5.49 23.03
CA ASP A 11 10.10 6.78 23.03
C ASP A 11 11.01 6.95 21.80
N GLN A 12 11.72 5.89 21.40
CA GLN A 12 12.57 5.93 20.20
C GLN A 12 11.75 6.08 18.92
N ALA A 13 10.58 5.45 18.85
CA ALA A 13 9.67 5.60 17.71
C ALA A 13 9.12 7.03 17.61
N TRP A 14 8.73 7.62 18.74
CA TRP A 14 8.25 9.01 18.80
C TRP A 14 9.34 10.03 18.45
N GLU A 15 10.57 9.80 18.91
CA GLU A 15 11.72 10.64 18.56
C GLU A 15 12.01 10.56 17.05
N ALA A 16 12.05 9.36 16.47
CA ALA A 16 12.25 9.17 15.04
C ALA A 16 11.15 9.86 14.21
N LEU A 17 9.89 9.77 14.65
CA LEU A 17 8.77 10.44 13.97
C LEU A 17 8.87 11.97 14.04
N THR A 18 9.33 12.49 15.18
CA THR A 18 9.57 13.93 15.36
C THR A 18 10.71 14.41 14.45
N GLN A 19 11.80 13.67 14.37
CA GLN A 19 12.92 13.98 13.47
C GLN A 19 12.48 13.94 12.00
N LEU A 20 11.68 12.95 11.60
CA LEU A 20 11.10 12.88 10.26
C LEU A 20 10.25 14.10 9.96
N ARG A 21 9.35 14.50 10.88
CA ARG A 21 8.52 15.70 10.72
C ARG A 21 9.38 16.95 10.54
N CYS A 22 10.33 17.21 11.44
CA CYS A 22 11.20 18.38 11.34
C CYS A 22 11.97 18.40 10.01
N TRP A 23 12.52 17.25 9.59
CA TRP A 23 13.21 17.16 8.31
C TRP A 23 12.28 17.47 7.13
N LEU A 24 11.05 16.95 7.13
CA LEU A 24 10.06 17.25 6.09
C LEU A 24 9.71 18.73 6.05
N GLU A 25 9.45 19.35 7.20
CA GLU A 25 9.09 20.77 7.31
C GLU A 25 10.24 21.67 6.82
N ASP A 26 11.48 21.38 7.22
CA ASP A 26 12.64 22.20 6.91
C ASP A 26 13.18 22.00 5.48
N ARG A 27 13.17 20.75 4.99
CA ARG A 27 13.89 20.38 3.76
C ARG A 27 12.99 20.18 2.56
N ILE A 28 11.71 19.89 2.77
CA ILE A 28 10.78 19.53 1.70
C ILE A 28 9.63 20.53 1.59
N LEU A 29 8.93 20.81 2.69
CA LEU A 29 7.68 21.57 2.66
C LEU A 29 7.89 23.09 2.83
N GLY A 30 8.92 23.51 3.56
CA GLY A 30 9.16 24.92 3.91
C GLY A 30 8.09 25.52 4.83
N GLN A 31 7.26 24.67 5.45
CA GLN A 31 6.15 25.04 6.32
C GLN A 31 5.73 23.84 7.18
N PRO A 32 4.93 24.04 8.25
CA PRO A 32 4.41 22.95 9.06
C PRO A 32 3.59 21.93 8.26
N THR A 33 3.79 20.64 8.55
CA THR A 33 3.11 19.50 7.92
C THR A 33 1.58 19.61 8.00
N GLY A 34 1.05 20.02 9.16
CA GLY A 34 -0.38 20.22 9.37
C GLY A 34 -0.97 21.32 8.47
N SER A 35 -0.25 22.44 8.29
CA SER A 35 -0.65 23.52 7.39
C SER A 35 -0.63 23.09 5.93
N TRP A 36 0.40 22.34 5.53
CA TRP A 36 0.49 21.79 4.18
C TRP A 36 -0.67 20.83 3.86
N LEU A 37 -1.00 19.94 4.80
CA LEU A 37 -2.09 18.96 4.64
C LEU A 37 -3.47 19.59 4.45
N ILE A 38 -3.72 20.81 4.93
CA ILE A 38 -5.02 21.50 4.71
C ILE A 38 -5.26 21.76 3.21
N HIS A 39 -4.20 22.01 2.45
CA HIS A 39 -4.32 22.47 1.06
C HIS A 39 -3.96 21.41 0.02
N HIS A 40 -3.23 20.35 0.39
CA HIS A 40 -2.58 19.46 -0.60
C HIS A 40 -2.95 17.97 -0.47
N ARG A 41 -4.03 17.65 0.25
CA ARG A 41 -4.54 16.26 0.35
C ARG A 41 -5.06 15.71 -0.97
N GLU A 42 -5.69 16.56 -1.77
CA GLU A 42 -6.30 16.13 -3.03
C GLU A 42 -5.23 15.94 -4.12
N PRO A 43 -5.33 14.88 -4.95
CA PRO A 43 -4.32 14.59 -5.97
C PRO A 43 -4.04 15.77 -6.92
N ALA A 44 -5.06 16.55 -7.28
CA ALA A 44 -4.91 17.72 -8.14
C ALA A 44 -4.14 18.86 -7.44
N ALA A 45 -4.40 19.09 -6.15
CA ALA A 45 -3.72 20.10 -5.37
C ALA A 45 -2.25 19.73 -5.12
N LEU A 46 -1.95 18.45 -4.92
CA LEU A 46 -0.58 17.95 -4.87
C LEU A 46 0.13 18.16 -6.22
N ALA A 47 -0.53 17.87 -7.35
CA ALA A 47 0.05 18.07 -8.67
C ALA A 47 0.42 19.55 -8.93
N GLN A 48 -0.43 20.48 -8.49
CA GLN A 48 -0.15 21.91 -8.55
C GLN A 48 1.05 22.28 -7.67
N TRP A 49 1.11 21.75 -6.45
CA TRP A 49 2.25 21.97 -5.55
C TRP A 49 3.55 21.42 -6.14
N CYS A 50 3.55 20.21 -6.71
CA CYS A 50 4.72 19.64 -7.37
C CYS A 50 5.19 20.53 -8.53
N ARG A 51 4.26 21.02 -9.36
CA ARG A 51 4.57 21.93 -10.48
C ARG A 51 5.22 23.23 -10.01
N SER A 52 4.70 23.86 -8.94
CA SER A 52 5.25 25.13 -8.46
C SER A 52 6.61 25.00 -7.77
N HIS A 53 6.93 23.82 -7.23
CA HIS A 53 8.19 23.56 -6.52
C HIS A 53 9.23 22.80 -7.35
N ALA A 54 8.85 22.26 -8.52
CA ALA A 54 9.72 21.52 -9.42
C ALA A 54 11.09 22.19 -9.73
N PRO A 55 11.21 23.53 -9.86
CA PRO A 55 12.51 24.14 -10.14
C PRO A 55 13.54 24.00 -9.00
N ASN A 56 13.08 23.86 -7.74
CA ASN A 56 13.94 23.98 -6.56
C ASN A 56 13.90 22.76 -5.63
N LEU A 57 13.01 21.79 -5.89
CA LEU A 57 12.79 20.65 -5.03
C LEU A 57 12.79 19.34 -5.86
N PRO A 58 13.87 18.54 -5.81
CA PRO A 58 13.99 17.35 -6.67
C PRO A 58 12.83 16.34 -6.56
N PRO A 59 12.28 16.02 -5.37
CA PRO A 59 11.10 15.15 -5.28
C PRO A 59 9.87 15.71 -6.01
N ALA A 60 9.62 17.02 -5.90
CA ALA A 60 8.53 17.70 -6.60
C ALA A 60 8.76 17.72 -8.12
N GLN A 61 10.01 17.92 -8.55
CA GLN A 61 10.41 17.85 -9.95
C GLN A 61 10.14 16.47 -10.54
N ALA A 62 10.53 15.41 -9.83
CA ALA A 62 10.29 14.03 -10.25
C ALA A 62 8.79 13.77 -10.40
N LEU A 63 7.99 14.04 -9.35
CA LEU A 63 6.54 13.84 -9.40
C LEU A 63 5.87 14.68 -10.49
N HIS A 64 6.31 15.93 -10.69
CA HIS A 64 5.79 16.79 -11.75
C HIS A 64 6.10 16.23 -13.15
N THR A 65 7.32 15.75 -13.37
CA THR A 65 7.76 15.18 -14.65
C THR A 65 6.89 14.00 -15.08
N TRP A 66 6.49 13.15 -14.13
CA TRP A 66 5.68 11.96 -14.39
C TRP A 66 4.16 12.21 -14.29
N HIS A 67 3.73 13.40 -13.85
CA HIS A 67 2.33 13.67 -13.54
C HIS A 67 1.39 13.38 -14.71
N GLU A 68 1.63 13.98 -15.89
CA GLU A 68 0.74 13.84 -17.04
C GLU A 68 0.57 12.37 -17.44
N LEU A 69 1.68 11.63 -17.50
CA LEU A 69 1.66 10.20 -17.82
C LEU A 69 0.93 9.38 -16.75
N ALA A 70 1.29 9.55 -15.49
CA ALA A 70 0.69 8.82 -14.38
C ALA A 70 -0.81 9.15 -14.19
N HIS A 71 -1.23 10.36 -14.53
CA HIS A 71 -2.63 10.77 -14.48
C HIS A 71 -3.45 10.14 -15.61
N ALA A 72 -2.87 9.97 -16.80
CA ALA A 72 -3.55 9.32 -17.93
C ALA A 72 -3.70 7.80 -17.74
N LEU A 73 -2.83 7.18 -16.94
CA LEU A 73 -2.85 5.74 -16.68
C LEU A 73 -3.89 5.40 -15.61
N ALA A 74 -5.03 4.82 -16.02
CA ALA A 74 -6.14 4.44 -15.14
C ALA A 74 -6.39 2.91 -15.12
N PRO A 75 -5.59 2.13 -14.39
CA PRO A 75 -5.85 0.70 -14.19
C PRO A 75 -7.23 0.45 -13.57
N ALA A 76 -7.86 -0.68 -13.94
CA ALA A 76 -9.09 -1.12 -13.30
C ALA A 76 -8.91 -1.26 -11.78
N THR A 77 -9.92 -0.88 -11.01
CA THR A 77 -9.83 -0.87 -9.55
C THR A 77 -10.47 -2.11 -8.94
N HIS A 78 -9.67 -2.91 -8.24
CA HIS A 78 -10.15 -4.05 -7.45
C HIS A 78 -9.46 -4.01 -6.09
N HIS A 79 -10.12 -3.46 -5.07
CA HIS A 79 -9.51 -3.27 -3.75
C HIS A 79 -9.55 -4.56 -2.92
N LEU A 80 -8.54 -4.75 -2.09
CA LEU A 80 -8.55 -5.75 -1.04
C LEU A 80 -9.36 -5.25 0.17
N ASP A 81 -10.69 -5.41 0.08
CA ASP A 81 -11.65 -4.95 1.07
C ASP A 81 -11.83 -5.96 2.22
N LEU A 82 -10.77 -6.16 3.02
CA LEU A 82 -10.79 -7.05 4.19
C LEU A 82 -11.17 -6.33 5.49
N LEU A 83 -10.72 -5.08 5.65
CA LEU A 83 -10.99 -4.26 6.82
C LEU A 83 -12.32 -3.51 6.64
N ASP A 84 -13.05 -3.35 7.75
CA ASP A 84 -14.37 -2.72 7.74
C ASP A 84 -14.68 -1.99 9.05
N THR A 85 -15.49 -0.93 8.98
CA THR A 85 -15.99 -0.24 10.18
C THR A 85 -17.08 -1.05 10.88
N ASN A 86 -17.71 -1.99 10.17
CA ASN A 86 -18.59 -2.99 10.74
C ASN A 86 -17.78 -4.23 11.17
N PRO A 87 -17.62 -4.47 12.48
CA PRO A 87 -16.79 -5.57 12.99
C PRO A 87 -17.31 -6.96 12.57
N VAL A 88 -18.61 -7.11 12.32
CA VAL A 88 -19.19 -8.39 11.86
C VAL A 88 -18.78 -8.67 10.42
N GLN A 89 -18.78 -7.65 9.55
CA GLN A 89 -18.37 -7.80 8.15
C GLN A 89 -16.87 -8.06 8.05
N GLN A 90 -16.05 -7.32 8.79
CA GLN A 90 -14.61 -7.56 8.87
C GLN A 90 -14.32 -8.98 9.37
N ALA A 91 -14.97 -9.41 10.45
CA ALA A 91 -14.74 -10.74 11.00
C ALA A 91 -15.09 -11.85 10.01
N ALA A 92 -16.18 -11.70 9.26
CA ALA A 92 -16.56 -12.64 8.21
C ALA A 92 -15.55 -12.66 7.05
N ALA A 93 -15.05 -11.50 6.62
CA ALA A 93 -14.05 -11.40 5.56
C ALA A 93 -12.72 -12.07 5.97
N LEU A 94 -12.23 -11.76 7.17
CA LEU A 94 -11.02 -12.37 7.73
C LEU A 94 -11.16 -13.88 7.93
N GLN A 95 -12.33 -14.35 8.35
CA GLN A 95 -12.65 -15.77 8.44
C GLN A 95 -12.59 -16.46 7.07
N ALA A 96 -13.20 -15.86 6.04
CA ALA A 96 -13.19 -16.41 4.69
C ALA A 96 -11.76 -16.49 4.11
N LEU A 97 -10.94 -15.46 4.34
CA LEU A 97 -9.53 -15.48 3.94
C LEU A 97 -8.73 -16.55 4.68
N ALA A 98 -8.92 -16.68 6.00
CA ALA A 98 -8.25 -17.71 6.80
C ALA A 98 -8.60 -19.13 6.32
N LEU A 99 -9.87 -19.37 5.97
CA LEU A 99 -10.28 -20.64 5.37
C LEU A 99 -9.60 -20.91 4.02
N ALA A 100 -9.42 -19.89 3.18
CA ALA A 100 -8.69 -20.03 1.92
C ALA A 100 -7.21 -20.39 2.16
N LEU A 101 -6.56 -19.71 3.11
CA LEU A 101 -5.18 -19.98 3.51
C LEU A 101 -4.98 -21.39 4.09
N ALA A 102 -5.93 -21.85 4.90
CA ALA A 102 -5.87 -23.17 5.53
C ALA A 102 -6.09 -24.31 4.51
N ASN A 103 -6.93 -24.10 3.50
CA ASN A 103 -7.33 -25.13 2.55
C ASN A 103 -6.42 -25.24 1.32
N ASP A 104 -5.68 -24.19 0.97
CA ASP A 104 -4.77 -24.20 -0.19
C ASP A 104 -3.37 -23.73 0.19
N ILE A 105 -2.42 -24.68 0.13
CA ILE A 105 -1.01 -24.45 0.46
C ILE A 105 -0.34 -23.42 -0.47
N ASN A 106 -0.88 -23.19 -1.67
CA ASN A 106 -0.32 -22.25 -2.63
C ASN A 106 -1.06 -20.91 -2.66
N PHE A 107 -2.17 -20.76 -1.91
CA PHE A 107 -2.98 -19.54 -1.92
C PHE A 107 -2.14 -18.30 -1.63
N ALA A 108 -1.20 -18.41 -0.67
CA ALA A 108 -0.34 -17.29 -0.29
C ALA A 108 0.51 -16.74 -1.45
N GLN A 109 0.84 -17.58 -2.46
CA GLN A 109 1.67 -17.17 -3.60
C GLN A 109 0.87 -16.52 -4.71
N ARG A 110 -0.42 -16.85 -4.83
CA ARG A 110 -1.33 -16.34 -5.87
C ARG A 110 -2.72 -16.07 -5.28
N PRO A 111 -2.81 -15.10 -4.36
CA PRO A 111 -4.06 -14.88 -3.64
C PRO A 111 -5.12 -14.30 -4.56
N THR A 112 -6.35 -14.72 -4.34
CA THR A 112 -7.52 -14.11 -4.96
C THR A 112 -8.51 -13.71 -3.87
N TRP A 113 -9.24 -12.63 -4.11
CA TRP A 113 -10.31 -12.17 -3.25
C TRP A 113 -11.58 -12.07 -4.09
N LEU A 114 -12.64 -12.76 -3.63
CA LEU A 114 -13.90 -12.87 -4.38
C LEU A 114 -13.70 -13.35 -5.84
N GLY A 115 -12.76 -14.28 -6.03
CA GLY A 115 -12.45 -14.90 -7.32
C GLY A 115 -11.56 -14.07 -8.25
N GLN A 116 -11.02 -12.93 -7.80
CA GLN A 116 -10.17 -12.06 -8.64
C GLN A 116 -8.91 -11.61 -7.89
N GLY A 117 -7.86 -11.24 -8.62
CA GLY A 117 -6.72 -10.55 -8.03
C GLY A 117 -7.15 -9.18 -7.51
N ALA A 118 -6.73 -8.84 -6.30
CA ALA A 118 -7.01 -7.58 -5.63
C ALA A 118 -5.74 -6.74 -5.47
N GLU A 119 -5.90 -5.47 -5.11
CA GLU A 119 -4.84 -4.52 -4.84
C GLU A 119 -4.98 -3.94 -3.43
N THR A 120 -3.84 -3.66 -2.80
CA THR A 120 -3.78 -2.97 -1.52
C THR A 120 -2.69 -1.90 -1.52
N GLY A 121 -2.91 -0.80 -0.81
CA GLY A 121 -1.94 0.29 -0.70
C GLY A 121 -2.51 1.50 0.04
N PRO A 122 -1.72 2.59 0.18
CA PRO A 122 -2.17 3.82 0.84
C PRO A 122 -3.49 4.39 0.30
N TRP A 123 -3.78 4.19 -0.98
CA TRP A 123 -5.00 4.70 -1.61
C TRP A 123 -6.23 3.82 -1.37
N THR A 124 -6.06 2.54 -0.99
CA THR A 124 -7.16 1.59 -0.76
C THR A 124 -7.54 1.44 0.72
N ARG A 125 -6.90 2.22 1.62
CA ARG A 125 -7.18 2.15 3.07
C ARG A 125 -8.66 2.37 3.35
N LEU A 126 -9.18 1.75 4.41
CA LEU A 126 -10.59 1.86 4.79
C LEU A 126 -11.07 3.32 4.90
N ARG A 127 -10.24 4.21 5.44
CA ARG A 127 -10.50 5.66 5.58
C ARG A 127 -10.72 6.41 4.24
N HIS A 128 -10.45 5.76 3.10
CA HIS A 128 -10.63 6.31 1.75
C HIS A 128 -11.80 5.66 0.98
N ARG A 129 -12.42 4.57 1.47
CA ARG A 129 -13.43 3.76 0.75
C ARG A 129 -14.61 4.55 0.16
N ASN A 130 -14.98 5.68 0.75
CA ASN A 130 -16.11 6.52 0.31
C ASN A 130 -15.70 7.90 -0.23
N LYS A 131 -14.41 8.15 -0.46
CA LYS A 131 -13.90 9.49 -0.81
C LYS A 131 -13.69 9.69 -2.31
N THR A 132 -13.66 8.64 -3.12
CA THR A 132 -13.30 8.71 -4.54
C THR A 132 -14.45 8.25 -5.44
N THR A 133 -14.98 9.18 -6.24
CA THR A 133 -15.96 8.89 -7.30
C THR A 133 -15.31 8.84 -8.69
N ALA A 134 -14.11 9.39 -8.83
CA ALA A 134 -13.33 9.36 -10.06
C ALA A 134 -12.51 8.06 -10.17
N ALA A 135 -12.20 7.65 -11.41
CA ALA A 135 -11.34 6.51 -11.67
C ALA A 135 -9.95 6.73 -11.03
N ALA A 136 -9.44 5.71 -10.32
CA ALA A 136 -8.12 5.78 -9.70
C ALA A 136 -7.02 5.57 -10.74
N THR A 137 -6.02 6.46 -10.71
CA THR A 137 -4.92 6.49 -11.68
C THR A 137 -3.61 6.02 -11.05
N ALA A 138 -2.55 5.88 -11.84
CA ALA A 138 -1.20 5.73 -11.30
C ALA A 138 -0.83 6.96 -10.44
N TRP A 139 -1.28 8.17 -10.82
CA TRP A 139 -1.11 9.38 -10.01
C TRP A 139 -1.83 9.29 -8.66
N THR A 140 -3.06 8.74 -8.61
CA THR A 140 -3.78 8.53 -7.35
C THR A 140 -2.95 7.71 -6.35
N ARG A 141 -2.31 6.63 -6.81
CA ARG A 141 -1.45 5.77 -5.99
C ARG A 141 -0.22 6.51 -5.46
N LEU A 142 0.48 7.22 -6.34
CA LEU A 142 1.65 8.03 -5.97
C LEU A 142 1.29 9.15 -4.98
N SER A 143 0.20 9.87 -5.25
CA SER A 143 -0.29 10.95 -4.41
C SER A 143 -0.69 10.46 -3.02
N ALA A 144 -1.36 9.30 -2.93
CA ALA A 144 -1.78 8.73 -1.65
C ALA A 144 -0.57 8.35 -0.79
N ARG A 145 0.50 7.80 -1.38
CA ARG A 145 1.74 7.48 -0.66
C ARG A 145 2.43 8.73 -0.11
N TRP A 146 2.49 9.80 -0.92
CA TRP A 146 3.06 11.07 -0.49
C TRP A 146 2.24 11.69 0.65
N THR A 147 0.92 11.72 0.51
CA THR A 147 0.02 12.28 1.52
C THR A 147 0.02 11.44 2.81
N GLU A 148 0.02 10.10 2.72
CA GLU A 148 0.09 9.21 3.90
C GLU A 148 1.39 9.44 4.68
N LEU A 149 2.53 9.66 4.01
CA LEU A 149 3.78 10.04 4.68
C LEU A 149 3.63 11.36 5.48
N MET A 150 3.00 12.38 4.89
CA MET A 150 2.77 13.65 5.58
C MET A 150 1.80 13.50 6.76
N GLU A 151 0.77 12.68 6.61
CA GLU A 151 -0.20 12.38 7.69
C GLU A 151 0.47 11.66 8.86
N ILE A 152 1.29 10.65 8.57
CA ILE A 152 2.07 9.92 9.59
C ILE A 152 3.02 10.89 10.30
N ALA A 153 3.77 11.70 9.57
CA ALA A 153 4.71 12.67 10.16
C ALA A 153 4.00 13.76 11.00
N ALA A 154 2.76 14.11 10.65
CA ALA A 154 1.98 15.09 11.40
C ALA A 154 1.50 14.57 12.77
N ILE A 155 1.58 13.26 13.05
CA ILE A 155 1.17 12.69 14.34
C ILE A 155 2.11 13.18 15.45
N GLN A 156 1.55 13.79 16.49
CA GLN A 156 2.31 14.33 17.60
C GLN A 156 2.39 13.34 18.77
N PRO A 157 3.56 13.25 19.44
CA PRO A 157 3.68 12.47 20.67
C PRO A 157 2.71 12.99 21.73
N HIS A 158 2.28 12.10 22.62
CA HIS A 158 1.33 12.40 23.70
C HIS A 158 -0.06 12.92 23.27
N THR A 159 -0.40 12.80 21.98
CA THR A 159 -1.79 12.97 21.54
C THR A 159 -2.66 11.96 22.29
N PRO A 160 -3.70 12.37 23.03
CA PRO A 160 -4.57 11.42 23.73
C PRO A 160 -5.17 10.42 22.75
N ALA A 161 -5.30 9.14 23.12
CA ALA A 161 -5.78 8.08 22.23
C ALA A 161 -7.10 8.43 21.50
N GLN A 162 -8.03 9.10 22.19
CA GLN A 162 -9.30 9.57 21.63
C GLN A 162 -9.18 10.64 20.52
N HIS A 163 -8.03 11.30 20.43
CA HIS A 163 -7.71 12.31 19.41
C HIS A 163 -6.64 11.81 18.44
N MET A 164 -6.14 10.58 18.61
CA MET A 164 -5.16 10.01 17.71
C MET A 164 -5.82 9.75 16.36
N PRO A 165 -5.28 10.26 15.26
CA PRO A 165 -5.85 9.97 13.95
C PRO A 165 -5.70 8.48 13.65
N ASP A 166 -6.77 7.86 13.17
CA ASP A 166 -6.77 6.48 12.68
C ASP A 166 -6.11 6.42 11.31
N VAL A 167 -4.78 6.45 11.31
CA VAL A 167 -3.96 6.54 10.10
C VAL A 167 -3.67 5.15 9.54
N LEU A 168 -3.24 4.21 10.39
CA LEU A 168 -2.89 2.85 10.01
C LEU A 168 -3.60 1.85 10.91
N ALA A 169 -4.29 0.89 10.31
CA ALA A 169 -4.97 -0.18 11.02
C ALA A 169 -4.05 -1.38 11.29
N SER A 170 -4.16 -1.95 12.49
CA SER A 170 -3.57 -3.24 12.82
C SER A 170 -4.46 -4.00 13.80
N GLY A 171 -4.34 -5.31 13.85
CA GLY A 171 -5.15 -6.13 14.74
C GLY A 171 -4.93 -7.62 14.56
N ALA A 172 -5.66 -8.41 15.34
CA ALA A 172 -5.68 -9.86 15.24
C ALA A 172 -7.07 -10.41 15.59
N GLN A 173 -7.39 -11.55 15.01
CA GLN A 173 -8.65 -12.26 15.21
C GLN A 173 -8.39 -13.76 15.29
N GLN A 174 -8.98 -14.40 16.29
CA GLN A 174 -9.10 -15.86 16.31
C GLN A 174 -10.12 -16.30 15.25
N VAL A 175 -9.73 -17.21 14.38
CA VAL A 175 -10.53 -17.69 13.23
C VAL A 175 -10.85 -19.18 13.30
N GLY A 176 -10.43 -19.85 14.38
CA GLY A 176 -10.70 -21.25 14.61
C GLY A 176 -9.98 -21.76 15.86
N GLU A 177 -10.17 -23.04 16.17
CA GLU A 177 -9.41 -23.70 17.22
C GLU A 177 -7.93 -23.76 16.82
N GLY A 178 -7.07 -23.15 17.64
CA GLY A 178 -5.64 -23.00 17.34
C GLY A 178 -5.33 -22.09 16.14
N GLN A 179 -6.32 -21.43 15.52
CA GLN A 179 -6.09 -20.59 14.35
C GLN A 179 -6.31 -19.10 14.64
N ALA A 180 -5.39 -18.26 14.16
CA ALA A 180 -5.53 -16.82 14.21
C ALA A 180 -5.02 -16.17 12.92
N ILE A 181 -5.62 -15.04 12.58
CA ILE A 181 -5.11 -14.12 11.55
C ILE A 181 -4.82 -12.77 12.19
N ALA A 182 -3.66 -12.19 11.87
CA ALA A 182 -3.24 -10.86 12.28
C ALA A 182 -2.97 -10.01 11.04
N TRP A 183 -3.19 -8.70 11.15
CA TRP A 183 -2.96 -7.77 10.05
C TRP A 183 -2.28 -6.49 10.52
N CYS A 184 -1.56 -5.86 9.60
CA CYS A 184 -0.97 -4.55 9.80
C CYS A 184 -0.90 -3.80 8.46
N GLU A 185 -1.33 -2.55 8.46
CA GLU A 185 -1.18 -1.63 7.35
C GLU A 185 0.27 -1.12 7.29
N MET A 186 1.01 -1.56 6.27
CA MET A 186 2.39 -1.15 5.99
C MET A 186 2.47 -0.22 4.77
N ALA A 187 3.64 0.37 4.48
CA ALA A 187 3.82 1.36 3.40
C ALA A 187 3.27 0.95 2.01
N ARG A 188 3.27 -0.36 1.70
CA ARG A 188 2.82 -0.90 0.40
C ARG A 188 1.42 -1.49 0.42
N GLY A 189 0.73 -1.51 1.56
CA GLY A 189 -0.61 -2.07 1.70
C GLY A 189 -0.79 -2.94 2.94
N LEU A 190 -1.75 -3.86 2.90
CA LEU A 190 -2.14 -4.72 4.01
C LEU A 190 -1.26 -5.98 4.07
N LEU A 191 -0.54 -6.15 5.18
CA LEU A 191 0.16 -7.38 5.54
C LEU A 191 -0.77 -8.27 6.36
N LEU A 192 -0.87 -9.55 6.04
CA LEU A 192 -1.58 -10.52 6.87
C LEU A 192 -0.70 -11.71 7.23
N HIS A 193 -0.79 -12.14 8.48
CA HIS A 193 -0.15 -13.33 9.02
C HIS A 193 -1.24 -14.27 9.51
N TRP A 194 -1.19 -15.53 9.10
CA TRP A 194 -2.05 -16.58 9.63
C TRP A 194 -1.20 -17.65 10.30
N VAL A 195 -1.70 -18.18 11.42
CA VAL A 195 -1.03 -19.21 12.20
C VAL A 195 -2.00 -20.31 12.58
N GLN A 196 -1.53 -21.55 12.53
CA GLN A 196 -2.14 -22.72 13.17
C GLN A 196 -1.23 -23.19 14.31
N LEU A 197 -1.81 -23.37 15.49
CA LEU A 197 -1.19 -24.00 16.64
C LEU A 197 -1.67 -25.44 16.79
N ASP A 198 -0.80 -26.33 17.26
CA ASP A 198 -1.21 -27.67 17.69
C ASP A 198 -1.81 -27.65 19.11
N ALA A 199 -2.20 -28.82 19.61
CA ALA A 199 -2.79 -28.98 20.94
C ALA A 199 -1.81 -28.64 22.09
N GLN A 200 -0.51 -28.55 21.81
CA GLN A 200 0.53 -28.16 22.77
C GLN A 200 0.83 -26.66 22.68
N GLY A 201 0.16 -25.93 21.79
CA GLY A 201 0.37 -24.50 21.56
C GLY A 201 1.60 -24.17 20.72
N GLN A 202 2.18 -25.15 20.00
CA GLN A 202 3.32 -24.94 19.10
C GLN A 202 2.82 -24.58 17.70
N VAL A 203 3.61 -23.78 16.95
CA VAL A 203 3.28 -23.42 15.57
C VAL A 203 3.35 -24.66 14.67
N ALA A 204 2.19 -25.11 14.21
CA ALA A 204 2.04 -26.24 13.29
C ALA A 204 2.08 -25.79 11.81
N ASP A 205 1.53 -24.62 11.50
CA ASP A 205 1.65 -23.97 10.19
C ASP A 205 1.63 -22.44 10.33
N TYR A 206 2.26 -21.76 9.37
CA TYR A 206 2.38 -20.32 9.34
C TYR A 206 2.38 -19.79 7.91
N ARG A 207 1.54 -18.79 7.65
CA ARG A 207 1.38 -18.19 6.32
C ARG A 207 1.51 -16.68 6.40
N VAL A 208 2.18 -16.10 5.41
CA VAL A 208 2.30 -14.65 5.25
C VAL A 208 1.72 -14.27 3.90
N LEU A 209 0.81 -13.31 3.90
CA LEU A 209 0.32 -12.62 2.71
C LEU A 209 0.84 -11.19 2.76
N ALA A 210 1.91 -10.91 2.02
CA ALA A 210 2.42 -9.56 1.90
C ALA A 210 1.66 -8.78 0.80
N PRO A 211 1.75 -7.44 0.80
CA PRO A 211 1.11 -6.63 -0.23
C PRO A 211 1.55 -6.94 -1.66
N THR A 212 2.78 -7.44 -1.83
CA THR A 212 3.36 -7.73 -3.14
C THR A 212 2.63 -8.89 -3.84
N GLU A 213 2.20 -9.91 -3.10
CA GLU A 213 1.46 -11.05 -3.63
C GLU A 213 0.10 -10.65 -4.22
N TRP A 214 -0.51 -9.59 -3.68
CA TRP A 214 -1.72 -8.96 -4.23
C TRP A 214 -1.39 -8.06 -5.42
N ASN A 215 -0.53 -7.07 -5.21
CA ASN A 215 -0.27 -5.98 -6.16
C ASN A 215 0.44 -6.44 -7.44
N PHE A 216 1.28 -7.47 -7.33
CA PHE A 216 2.05 -8.06 -8.44
C PHE A 216 1.53 -9.45 -8.83
N HIS A 217 0.29 -9.77 -8.46
CA HIS A 217 -0.37 -10.99 -8.89
C HIS A 217 -0.35 -11.07 -10.44
N PRO A 218 0.03 -12.21 -11.06
CA PRO A 218 0.15 -12.33 -12.53
C PRO A 218 -1.16 -12.08 -13.30
N GLN A 219 -2.30 -12.16 -12.60
CA GLN A 219 -3.64 -11.85 -13.13
C GLN A 219 -4.28 -10.66 -12.38
N GLY A 220 -3.50 -9.93 -11.60
CA GLY A 220 -3.90 -8.78 -10.80
C GLY A 220 -3.99 -7.48 -11.61
N VAL A 221 -4.23 -6.38 -10.91
CA VAL A 221 -4.47 -5.07 -11.52
C VAL A 221 -3.30 -4.60 -12.37
N LEU A 222 -2.07 -4.65 -11.83
CA LEU A 222 -0.87 -4.20 -12.54
C LEU A 222 -0.63 -5.02 -13.82
N ALA A 223 -0.67 -6.35 -13.74
CA ALA A 223 -0.45 -7.22 -14.89
C ALA A 223 -1.46 -6.95 -16.02
N LYS A 224 -2.75 -6.80 -15.66
CA LYS A 224 -3.80 -6.43 -16.62
C LYS A 224 -3.54 -5.06 -17.24
N ALA A 225 -3.12 -4.06 -16.46
CA ALA A 225 -2.81 -2.73 -16.97
C ALA A 225 -1.58 -2.75 -17.90
N LEU A 226 -0.55 -3.54 -17.59
CA LEU A 226 0.61 -3.70 -18.46
C LEU A 226 0.25 -4.39 -19.78
N SER A 227 -0.66 -5.37 -19.76
CA SER A 227 -1.09 -6.09 -20.98
C SER A 227 -1.86 -5.24 -21.99
N THR A 228 -2.35 -4.06 -21.61
CA THR A 228 -3.03 -3.13 -22.54
C THR A 228 -2.07 -2.14 -23.20
N LEU A 229 -0.82 -2.05 -22.72
CA LEU A 229 0.18 -1.16 -23.28
C LEU A 229 0.77 -1.74 -24.56
N ALA A 230 1.21 -0.85 -25.45
CA ALA A 230 2.01 -1.26 -26.58
C ALA A 230 3.38 -1.78 -26.07
N PRO A 231 3.97 -2.84 -26.65
CA PRO A 231 5.22 -3.43 -26.15
C PRO A 231 6.40 -2.47 -26.02
N GLN A 232 6.41 -1.40 -26.83
CA GLN A 232 7.43 -0.35 -26.82
C GLN A 232 7.17 0.77 -25.80
N ASP A 233 5.99 0.82 -25.17
CA ASP A 233 5.63 1.86 -24.20
C ASP A 233 6.20 1.56 -22.81
N THR A 234 7.53 1.59 -22.75
CA THR A 234 8.28 1.35 -21.51
C THR A 234 8.09 2.46 -20.49
N ALA A 235 7.77 3.68 -20.93
CA ALA A 235 7.51 4.81 -20.04
C ALA A 235 6.24 4.58 -19.22
N SER A 236 5.12 4.20 -19.87
CA SER A 236 3.89 3.86 -19.15
C SER A 236 4.07 2.65 -18.24
N ALA A 237 4.81 1.63 -18.69
CA ALA A 237 5.08 0.46 -17.88
C ALA A 237 5.90 0.79 -16.62
N LEU A 238 6.92 1.65 -16.74
CA LEU A 238 7.70 2.15 -15.60
C LEU A 238 6.83 2.99 -14.65
N ALA A 239 5.99 3.88 -15.18
CA ALA A 239 5.09 4.69 -14.36
C ALA A 239 4.10 3.82 -13.57
N LEU A 240 3.54 2.78 -14.19
CA LEU A 240 2.70 1.79 -13.49
C LEU A 240 3.50 1.03 -12.42
N ALA A 241 4.67 0.49 -12.75
CA ALA A 241 5.49 -0.24 -11.78
C ALA A 241 5.85 0.64 -10.56
N ALA A 242 6.21 1.91 -10.78
CA ALA A 242 6.50 2.86 -9.71
C ALA A 242 5.27 3.23 -8.87
N ALA A 243 4.10 3.33 -9.49
CA ALA A 243 2.85 3.59 -8.79
C ALA A 243 2.45 2.43 -7.86
N PHE A 244 2.66 1.18 -8.28
CA PHE A 244 2.39 -0.01 -7.47
C PHE A 244 3.47 -0.34 -6.45
N ASP A 245 4.68 0.23 -6.60
CA ASP A 245 5.77 0.21 -5.60
C ASP A 245 6.19 -1.19 -5.17
N ALA A 246 6.82 -1.90 -6.10
CA ALA A 246 7.42 -3.20 -5.82
C ALA A 246 8.42 -3.12 -4.67
N CYS A 247 8.52 -4.20 -3.91
CA CYS A 247 9.52 -4.35 -2.84
C CYS A 247 10.90 -4.78 -3.36
N VAL A 248 11.04 -4.93 -4.66
CA VAL A 248 12.21 -5.42 -5.38
C VAL A 248 12.53 -4.48 -6.54
N ASP A 249 13.74 -4.59 -7.08
CA ASP A 249 14.14 -3.81 -8.25
C ASP A 249 13.25 -4.13 -9.45
N CYS A 250 12.65 -3.09 -10.05
CA CYS A 250 11.84 -3.20 -11.25
C CYS A 250 12.68 -2.88 -12.49
N GLN A 251 12.71 -3.81 -13.44
CA GLN A 251 13.30 -3.59 -14.76
C GLN A 251 12.21 -3.70 -15.83
N VAL A 252 12.16 -2.70 -16.71
CA VAL A 252 11.26 -2.70 -17.87
C VAL A 252 12.13 -2.77 -19.11
N SER A 253 11.89 -3.78 -19.94
CA SER A 253 12.60 -3.98 -21.20
C SER A 253 11.60 -4.30 -22.29
N THR A 254 11.92 -3.89 -23.53
CA THR A 254 11.15 -4.30 -24.70
C THR A 254 11.51 -5.73 -25.08
N PRO A 255 10.55 -6.59 -25.43
CA PRO A 255 10.87 -7.93 -25.91
C PRO A 255 11.74 -7.82 -27.19
N THR A 256 12.88 -8.52 -27.20
CA THR A 256 13.85 -8.53 -28.31
C THR A 256 13.38 -9.35 -29.52
N SER A 257 12.24 -10.04 -29.41
CA SER A 257 11.58 -10.76 -30.50
C SER A 257 10.07 -10.75 -30.26
N PRO A 258 9.23 -10.66 -31.31
CA PRO A 258 7.79 -10.84 -31.15
C PRO A 258 7.54 -12.25 -30.60
N GLU A 259 6.87 -12.36 -29.45
CA GLU A 259 6.37 -13.64 -28.98
C GLU A 259 5.45 -14.22 -30.06
N THR A 260 5.78 -15.41 -30.55
CA THR A 260 4.88 -16.17 -31.41
C THR A 260 3.55 -16.32 -30.68
N PRO A 261 2.42 -15.91 -31.26
CA PRO A 261 1.13 -16.05 -30.61
C PRO A 261 0.90 -17.53 -30.28
N HIS A 262 0.72 -17.83 -29.00
CA HIS A 262 0.29 -19.15 -28.57
C HIS A 262 -1.16 -19.34 -29.07
N ALA A 263 -1.31 -20.25 -30.04
CA ALA A 263 -2.58 -20.68 -30.60
C ALA A 263 -3.42 -21.46 -29.58
#